data_AF-A0A2A5SKH7-F1
#
_entry.id   AF-A0A2A5SKH7-F1
#
_cell.length_a   1.000
_cell.length_b   1.000
_cell.length_c   1.000
_cell.angle_alpha   90.00
_cell.angle_beta   90.00
_cell.angle_gamma   90.00
#
_symmetry.space_group_name_H-M   'P 1'
#
loop_
_entity.id
_entity.type
_entity.pdbx_description
1 polymer ?
#
loop_
_entity_poly.entity_id
_entity_poly.type
_entity_poly.pdbx_seq_one_letter_code
_entity_poly.pdbx_strand_id
1 'polypeptide(L)' 'MAPAAGMHYLEGDIKVNDTIYLMLGVREVEGKNGYQGIGFRVSAKAKLISNGPEFEMMKEKYPFLRAVLELTPVEVEQLL' A
#
# COMPACT_ATOMS: atom_id res chain seq x y z
N MET A 1 5.74 1.98 0.84
CA MET A 1 5.41 3.17 0.01
C MET A 1 5.20 2.75 -1.43
N ALA A 2 4.26 3.38 -2.15
CA ALA A 2 3.96 3.09 -3.56
C ALA A 2 3.73 4.39 -4.36
N PRO A 3 4.06 4.44 -5.66
CA PRO A 3 3.79 5.62 -6.47
C PRO A 3 2.29 5.77 -6.73
N ALA A 4 1.75 6.98 -6.52
CA ALA A 4 0.37 7.32 -6.83
C ALA A 4 0.33 8.30 -8.00
N ALA A 5 -0.29 7.87 -9.11
CA ALA A 5 -0.55 8.70 -10.29
C ALA A 5 -2.01 9.17 -10.35
N GLY A 6 -2.98 8.25 -10.14
CA GLY A 6 -4.41 8.53 -10.35
C GLY A 6 -5.32 8.32 -9.13
N MET A 7 -4.79 8.03 -7.94
CA MET A 7 -5.54 7.65 -6.72
C MET A 7 -6.39 8.80 -6.10
N HIS A 8 -7.10 9.59 -6.89
CA HIS A 8 -7.85 10.78 -6.46
C HIS A 8 -9.06 10.43 -5.57
N TYR A 9 -9.79 9.36 -5.87
CA TYR A 9 -10.89 8.90 -5.02
C TYR A 9 -10.38 8.44 -3.65
N LEU A 10 -9.36 7.58 -3.65
CA LEU A 10 -8.68 7.17 -2.42
C LEU A 10 -8.19 8.40 -1.61
N GLU A 11 -7.61 9.40 -2.27
CA GLU A 11 -7.20 10.64 -1.61
C GLU A 11 -8.35 11.40 -0.94
N GLY A 12 -9.53 11.38 -1.56
CA GLY A 12 -10.76 11.92 -0.95
C GLY A 12 -11.19 11.10 0.27
N ASP A 13 -11.23 9.78 0.12
CA ASP A 13 -11.68 8.86 1.17
C ASP A 13 -10.78 8.92 2.42
N ILE A 14 -9.45 8.93 2.24
CA ILE A 14 -8.50 8.94 3.37
C ILE A 14 -8.47 10.27 4.13
N LYS A 15 -9.04 11.35 3.58
CA LYS A 15 -9.27 12.61 4.34
C LYS A 15 -10.40 12.47 5.36
N VAL A 16 -11.32 11.53 5.13
CA VAL A 16 -12.44 11.24 6.03
C VAL A 16 -12.08 10.11 6.99
N ASN A 17 -11.50 9.03 6.47
CA ASN A 17 -11.00 7.91 7.25
C ASN A 17 -9.77 7.31 6.58
N ASP A 18 -8.61 7.53 7.20
CA ASP A 18 -7.31 7.06 6.73
C ASP A 18 -7.03 5.57 7.01
N THR A 19 -8.00 4.84 7.57
CA THR A 19 -7.88 3.40 7.84
C THR A 19 -8.19 2.62 6.57
N ILE A 20 -7.21 1.87 6.06
CA ILE A 20 -7.38 1.04 4.86
C ILE A 20 -7.08 -0.43 5.14
N TYR A 21 -7.62 -1.29 4.29
CA TYR A 21 -7.22 -2.68 4.16
C TYR A 21 -6.48 -2.90 2.86
N LEU A 22 -5.27 -3.43 2.93
CA LEU A 22 -4.49 -3.86 1.78
C LEU A 22 -4.48 -5.39 1.74
N MET A 23 -4.87 -5.95 0.59
CA MET A 23 -4.86 -7.39 0.34
C MET A 23 -3.69 -7.72 -0.59
N LEU A 24 -2.80 -8.60 -0.14
CA LEU A 24 -1.63 -9.04 -0.90
C LEU A 24 -1.67 -10.56 -1.06
N GLY A 25 -1.33 -11.06 -2.24
CA GLY A 25 -1.24 -12.48 -2.51
C GLY A 25 0.04 -12.81 -3.29
N VAL A 26 0.69 -13.91 -2.93
CA VAL A 26 1.87 -14.42 -3.62
C VAL A 26 1.65 -15.89 -3.91
N ARG A 27 1.54 -16.25 -5.18
CA ARG A 27 1.20 -17.62 -5.60
C ARG A 27 2.39 -18.56 -5.46
N GLU A 28 3.59 -18.04 -5.64
CA GLU A 28 4.84 -18.79 -5.70
C GLU A 28 5.35 -19.21 -4.32
N VAL A 29 4.75 -18.70 -3.23
CA VAL A 29 5.13 -19.00 -1.85
C VAL A 29 4.07 -19.88 -1.20
N GLU A 30 4.52 -20.94 -0.52
CA GLU A 30 3.64 -21.85 0.23
C GLU A 30 3.02 -21.14 1.44
N GLY A 31 1.71 -21.31 1.63
CA GLY A 31 0.91 -20.77 2.73
C GLY A 31 0.76 -21.75 3.89
N LYS A 32 -0.32 -21.62 4.66
CA LYS A 32 -0.56 -22.52 5.80
C LYS A 32 -0.83 -23.94 5.30
N ASN A 33 -0.45 -24.92 6.12
CA ASN A 33 -0.78 -26.33 5.92
C ASN A 33 -0.28 -26.93 4.59
N GLY A 34 0.81 -26.41 4.03
CA GLY A 34 1.38 -26.93 2.78
C GLY A 34 0.62 -26.54 1.52
N TYR A 35 -0.30 -25.57 1.60
CA TYR A 35 -1.05 -25.11 0.43
C TYR A 35 -0.21 -24.16 -0.42
N GLN A 36 -0.14 -24.40 -1.73
CA GLN A 36 0.59 -23.49 -2.64
C GLN A 36 -0.15 -22.15 -2.78
N GLY A 37 0.54 -21.07 -2.43
CA GLY A 37 0.02 -19.71 -2.45
C GLY A 37 -0.31 -19.19 -1.06
N ILE A 38 0.09 -17.95 -0.79
CA ILE A 38 -0.10 -17.25 0.49
C ILE A 38 -0.81 -15.90 0.26
N GLY A 39 -1.61 -15.47 1.23
CA GLY A 39 -2.31 -14.20 1.20
C GLY A 39 -2.30 -13.48 2.54
N PHE A 40 -2.25 -12.16 2.52
CA PHE A 40 -2.24 -11.31 3.70
C PHE A 40 -3.29 -10.21 3.60
N ARG A 41 -3.95 -9.92 4.72
CA ARG A 41 -4.66 -8.67 4.96
C ARG A 41 -3.79 -7.79 5.84
N VAL A 42 -3.54 -6.56 5.40
CA VAL A 42 -2.85 -5.53 6.18
C VAL A 42 -3.85 -4.42 6.50
N SER A 43 -4.12 -4.21 7.78
CA SER A 43 -4.82 -3.03 8.29
C SER A 43 -3.79 -1.92 8.47
N ALA A 44 -3.98 -0.76 7.86
CA ALA A 44 -2.99 0.32 7.90
C ALA A 44 -3.63 1.71 7.98
N LYS A 45 -2.84 2.68 8.44
CA LYS A 45 -3.10 4.11 8.22
C LYS A 45 -2.45 4.56 6.92
N ALA A 46 -3.18 5.33 6.11
CA ALA A 46 -2.74 5.75 4.80
C ALA A 46 -2.55 7.27 4.69
N LYS A 47 -1.50 7.67 3.99
CA LYS A 47 -1.22 9.08 3.67
C LYS A 47 -0.71 9.21 2.25
N LEU A 48 -1.08 10.31 1.58
CA LEU A 48 -0.47 10.70 0.30
C LEU A 48 0.49 11.86 0.54
N ILE A 49 1.73 11.69 0.09
CA ILE A 49 2.83 12.63 0.24
C ILE A 49 3.20 13.18 -1.15
N SER A 50 3.12 14.49 -1.34
CA SER A 50 3.36 15.13 -2.65
C SER A 50 4.56 16.08 -2.66
N ASN A 51 5.36 16.10 -1.59
CA ASN A 51 6.59 16.86 -1.46
C ASN A 51 7.49 16.22 -0.40
N GLY A 52 8.75 16.66 -0.33
CA GLY A 52 9.72 16.18 0.65
C GLY A 52 10.56 14.99 0.15
N PRO A 53 11.52 14.54 0.97
CA PRO A 53 12.56 13.60 0.55
C PRO A 53 12.02 12.28 -0.02
N GLU A 54 10.97 11.73 0.58
CA GLU A 54 10.34 10.48 0.14
C GLU A 54 9.67 10.63 -1.23
N PHE A 55 9.07 11.78 -1.49
CA PHE A 55 8.49 12.10 -2.79
C PHE A 55 9.57 12.26 -3.85
N GLU A 56 10.62 13.04 -3.58
CA GLU A 56 11.72 13.27 -4.53
C GLU A 56 12.42 11.95 -4.91
N MET A 57 12.74 11.12 -3.90
CA MET A 57 13.34 9.79 -4.10
C MET A 57 12.46 8.90 -4.99
N MET A 58 11.15 8.88 -4.75
CA MET A 58 10.23 8.08 -5.56
C MET A 58 10.05 8.67 -6.96
N LYS A 59 10.07 10.00 -7.10
CA LYS A 59 9.89 10.72 -8.38
C LYS A 59 11.04 10.46 -9.33
N GLU A 60 12.27 10.34 -8.80
CA GLU A 60 13.45 9.92 -9.57
C GLU A 60 13.22 8.55 -10.24
N LYS A 61 12.67 7.58 -9.48
CA LYS A 61 12.39 6.22 -9.99
C LYS A 61 11.11 6.12 -10.82
N TYR A 62 10.09 6.90 -10.49
CA TYR A 62 8.79 6.89 -11.16
C TYR A 62 8.37 8.32 -11.55
N PRO A 63 8.93 8.89 -12.64
CA PRO A 63 8.70 10.28 -13.03
C PRO A 63 7.24 10.65 -13.31
N PHE A 64 6.37 9.66 -13.52
CA PHE A 64 4.93 9.87 -13.74
C PHE A 64 4.13 10.08 -12.45
N LEU A 65 4.69 9.82 -11.26
CA LEU A 65 3.93 9.92 -10.00
C LEU A 65 3.57 11.38 -9.67
N ARG A 66 2.41 11.59 -9.04
CA ARG A 66 2.00 12.90 -8.47
C ARG A 66 2.10 12.95 -6.95
N ALA A 67 2.13 11.79 -6.31
CA ALA A 67 2.26 11.62 -4.87
C ALA A 67 2.81 10.21 -4.56
N VAL A 68 3.22 9.99 -3.32
CA VAL A 68 3.61 8.71 -2.77
C VAL A 68 2.54 8.28 -1.77
N LEU A 69 1.99 7.08 -1.96
CA LEU A 69 1.16 6.42 -0.97
C LEU A 69 2.06 5.83 0.12
N GLU A 70 2.01 6.42 1.30
CA GLU A 70 2.61 5.92 2.52
C GLU A 70 1.55 5.12 3.29
N LEU A 71 1.94 3.94 3.77
CA LEU A 71 1.11 3.07 4.60
C LEU A 71 1.88 2.77 5.89
N THR A 72 1.25 3.01 7.04
CA THR A 72 1.73 2.59 8.36
C THR A 72 0.92 1.37 8.80
N PRO A 73 1.49 0.14 8.73
CA PRO A 73 0.78 -1.06 9.15
C PRO A 73 0.42 -1.01 10.64
N VAL A 74 -0.80 -1.44 10.96
CA VAL A 74 -1.31 -1.62 12.32
C VAL A 74 -1.39 -3.11 12.64
N GLU A 75 -1.91 -3.90 11.69
CA GLU A 75 -2.06 -5.34 11.84
C GLU A 75 -1.80 -6.02 10.50
N VAL A 76 -1.19 -7.21 10.55
CA VAL A 76 -0.95 -8.07 9.39
C VAL A 76 -1.45 -9.47 9.72
N GLU A 77 -2.39 -9.97 8.94
CA GLU A 77 -2.99 -11.29 9.12
C GLU A 77 -2.77 -12.13 7.87
N GLN A 78 -2.20 -13.32 8.02
CA GLN A 78 -2.12 -14.31 6.94
C GLN A 78 -3.46 -15.05 6.81
N LEU A 79 -4.08 -14.93 5.64
CA LEU A 79 -5.42 -15.47 5.35
C LEU A 79 -5.40 -16.89 4.74
N LEU A 80 -4.32 -17.24 4.02
CA LEU A 80 -4.13 -18.51 3.32
C LEU A 80 -2.85 -19.20 3.79
#